data_AF-A0A318EQI6-F1
#
_entry.id   AF-A0A318EQI6-F1
#
_cell.length_a   1.000
_cell.length_b   1.000
_cell.length_c   1.000
_cell.angle_alpha   90.00
_cell.angle_beta   90.00
_cell.angle_gamma   90.00
#
_symmetry.space_group_name_H-M   'P 1'
#
loop_
_entity.id
_entity.type
_entity.pdbx_description
1 polymer ?
#
loop_
_entity_poly.entity_id
_entity_poly.type
_entity_poly.pdbx_seq_one_letter_code
_entity_poly.pdbx_strand_id
1 'polypeptide(L)'
;MNLIISKQLKEMFVDKAMVFFLIVSILIGGIAAPVIKKDYFMVTVATISFLLIVQLAPSLFTEEKENKTLETLLSTPISMKSIYRGKTLFCFLTCGCVLCLSMSIGVSISYIKYYEFVYSLLELLMICVLLLLGVYNASKQAVYYSLLSDDSRSCSLKVIVTTLLYIVLADVIAVPINIDFTKRMILRGVYLVIQLIIGIVYWIKTRKYMDKAVIFLSFRL
;
A
#
# COMPACT_ATOMS: atom_id res chain seq x y z
N MET A 1 11.42 9.61 13.76
CA MET A 1 10.42 8.77 13.06
C MET A 1 9.00 9.19 13.42
N ASN A 2 8.63 9.25 14.71
CA ASN A 2 7.28 9.64 15.15
C ASN A 2 6.82 11.02 14.65
N LEU A 3 7.71 12.01 14.58
CA LEU A 3 7.40 13.36 14.07
C LEU A 3 7.00 13.38 12.59
N ILE A 4 7.58 12.51 11.76
CA ILE A 4 7.27 12.45 10.32
C ILE A 4 5.89 11.85 10.12
N ILE A 5 5.58 10.78 10.85
CA ILE A 5 4.27 10.10 10.77
C ILE A 5 3.17 11.03 11.30
N SER A 6 3.40 11.74 12.41
CA SER A 6 2.41 12.67 12.95
C SER A 6 2.16 13.87 12.04
N LYS A 7 3.21 14.41 11.38
CA LYS A 7 3.05 15.44 10.35
C LYS A 7 2.15 14.94 9.21
N GLN A 8 2.47 13.78 8.65
CA GLN A 8 1.76 13.23 7.50
C GLN A 8 0.31 12.85 7.81
N LEU A 9 0.04 12.33 9.02
CA LEU A 9 -1.33 12.09 9.48
C LEU A 9 -2.12 13.39 9.56
N LYS A 10 -1.54 14.48 10.09
CA LYS A 10 -2.21 15.78 10.15
C LYS A 10 -2.53 16.29 8.75
N GLU A 11 -1.58 16.23 7.83
CA GLU A 11 -1.79 16.65 6.43
C GLU A 11 -2.91 15.83 5.77
N MET A 12 -2.91 14.52 5.97
CA MET A 12 -3.95 13.62 5.45
C MET A 12 -5.35 13.93 6.00
N PHE A 13 -5.47 14.26 7.29
CA PHE A 13 -6.77 14.60 7.89
C PHE A 13 -7.26 16.01 7.54
N VAL A 14 -6.36 16.90 7.15
CA VAL A 14 -6.72 18.24 6.65
C VAL A 14 -7.27 18.15 5.22
N ASP A 15 -6.75 17.23 4.40
CA ASP A 15 -7.27 16.99 3.06
C ASP A 15 -8.62 16.24 3.10
N LYS A 16 -9.70 17.00 2.91
CA LYS A 16 -11.08 16.49 2.86
C LYS A 16 -11.27 15.43 1.77
N ALA A 17 -10.59 15.56 0.62
CA ALA A 17 -10.73 14.61 -0.48
C ALA A 17 -10.13 13.26 -0.10
N MET A 18 -8.98 13.26 0.57
CA MET A 18 -8.32 12.05 1.04
C MET A 18 -9.12 11.34 2.13
N VAL A 19 -9.65 12.09 3.11
CA VAL A 19 -10.54 11.52 4.15
C VAL A 19 -11.80 10.92 3.53
N PHE A 20 -12.43 11.63 2.59
CA PHE A 20 -13.58 11.11 1.86
C PHE A 20 -13.23 9.81 1.12
N PHE A 21 -12.09 9.76 0.42
CA PHE A 21 -11.64 8.57 -0.29
C PHE A 21 -11.40 7.38 0.66
N LEU A 22 -10.82 7.60 1.85
CA LEU A 22 -10.63 6.56 2.87
C LEU A 22 -11.97 5.97 3.34
N ILE A 23 -12.94 6.83 3.65
CA ILE A 23 -14.28 6.39 4.09
C ILE A 23 -14.97 5.60 2.99
N VAL A 24 -14.98 6.13 1.76
CA VAL A 24 -15.58 5.46 0.60
C VAL A 24 -14.91 4.11 0.33
N SER A 25 -13.58 4.04 0.46
CA SER A 25 -12.82 2.79 0.30
C SER A 25 -13.28 1.70 1.28
N ILE A 26 -13.48 2.05 2.55
CA ILE A 26 -13.96 1.13 3.59
C ILE A 26 -15.42 0.74 3.32
N LEU A 27 -16.27 1.68 2.89
CA LEU A 27 -17.67 1.38 2.57
C LEU A 27 -17.80 0.43 1.38
N ILE A 28 -17.06 0.66 0.30
CA ILE A 28 -17.12 -0.18 -0.90
C ILE A 28 -16.52 -1.55 -0.60
N GLY A 29 -15.29 -1.60 -0.07
CA GLY A 29 -14.59 -2.85 0.19
C GLY A 29 -15.20 -3.66 1.32
N GLY A 30 -15.58 -3.00 2.41
CA GLY A 30 -16.09 -3.64 3.61
C GLY A 30 -17.58 -3.94 3.58
N ILE A 31 -18.41 -3.11 2.92
CA ILE A 31 -19.88 -3.26 2.96
C ILE A 31 -20.43 -3.64 1.59
N ALA A 32 -20.22 -2.82 0.57
CA ALA A 32 -20.88 -3.02 -0.72
C ALA A 32 -20.43 -4.33 -1.40
N ALA A 33 -19.12 -4.61 -1.41
CA ALA A 33 -18.56 -5.79 -2.05
C ALA A 33 -19.12 -7.12 -1.50
N PRO A 34 -19.08 -7.39 -0.18
CA PRO A 34 -19.65 -8.63 0.38
C PRO A 34 -21.17 -8.69 0.22
N VAL A 35 -21.88 -7.56 0.26
CA VAL A 35 -23.33 -7.52 0.01
C VAL A 35 -23.65 -7.94 -1.42
N ILE A 36 -22.87 -7.51 -2.42
CA ILE A 36 -23.18 -7.79 -3.83
C ILE A 36 -22.76 -9.21 -4.22
N LYS A 37 -21.52 -9.61 -3.92
CA LYS A 37 -20.96 -10.92 -4.29
C LYS A 37 -19.99 -11.44 -3.24
N LYS A 38 -20.37 -12.52 -2.55
CA LYS A 38 -19.54 -13.17 -1.51
C LYS A 38 -18.21 -13.69 -2.03
N ASP A 39 -18.12 -14.04 -3.30
CA ASP A 39 -16.90 -14.67 -3.84
C ASP A 39 -15.81 -13.64 -4.17
N TYR A 40 -16.20 -12.41 -4.50
CA TYR A 40 -15.27 -11.40 -5.02
C TYR A 40 -14.90 -10.31 -4.01
N PHE A 41 -15.44 -10.34 -2.79
CA PHE A 41 -15.19 -9.24 -1.84
C PHE A 41 -13.71 -9.09 -1.49
N MET A 42 -12.97 -10.20 -1.35
CA MET A 42 -11.53 -10.17 -1.03
C MET A 42 -10.71 -9.50 -2.13
N VAL A 43 -11.06 -9.77 -3.39
CA VAL A 43 -10.48 -9.13 -4.57
C VAL A 43 -10.76 -7.63 -4.54
N THR A 44 -12.01 -7.24 -4.27
CA THR A 44 -12.37 -5.82 -4.15
C THR A 44 -11.64 -5.11 -3.02
N VAL A 45 -11.47 -5.75 -1.86
CA VAL A 45 -10.71 -5.18 -0.73
C VAL A 45 -9.23 -5.01 -1.09
N ALA A 46 -8.62 -6.01 -1.73
CA ALA A 46 -7.23 -5.94 -2.17
C ALA A 46 -7.02 -4.81 -3.19
N THR A 47 -7.85 -4.76 -4.24
CA THR A 47 -7.76 -3.74 -5.29
C THR A 47 -7.89 -2.32 -4.75
N ILE A 48 -8.87 -2.06 -3.88
CA ILE A 48 -9.05 -0.75 -3.23
C ILE A 48 -7.82 -0.37 -2.40
N SER A 49 -7.27 -1.32 -1.65
CA SER A 49 -6.09 -1.10 -0.81
C SER A 49 -4.85 -0.72 -1.64
N PHE A 50 -4.67 -1.31 -2.84
CA PHE A 50 -3.60 -0.93 -3.76
C PHE A 50 -3.87 0.39 -4.50
N LEU A 51 -5.12 0.70 -4.84
CA LEU A 51 -5.50 1.99 -5.42
C LEU A 51 -5.29 3.14 -4.43
N LEU A 52 -5.47 2.89 -3.14
CA LEU A 52 -5.16 3.88 -2.10
C LEU A 52 -3.68 4.27 -2.08
N ILE A 53 -2.78 3.33 -2.38
CA ILE A 53 -1.34 3.62 -2.51
C ILE A 53 -1.08 4.58 -3.67
N VAL A 54 -1.79 4.42 -4.80
CA VAL A 54 -1.70 5.34 -5.93
C VAL A 54 -2.08 6.76 -5.52
N GLN A 55 -3.19 6.90 -4.78
CA GLN A 55 -3.69 8.20 -4.33
C GLN A 55 -2.75 8.85 -3.30
N LEU A 56 -2.15 8.05 -2.42
CA LEU A 56 -1.21 8.54 -1.42
C LEU A 56 0.19 8.83 -1.99
N ALA A 57 0.58 8.25 -3.12
CA ALA A 57 1.97 8.35 -3.59
C ALA A 57 2.46 9.80 -3.83
N PRO A 58 1.68 10.69 -4.49
CA PRO A 58 2.12 12.07 -4.74
C PRO A 58 2.38 12.87 -3.48
N SER A 59 1.56 12.71 -2.44
CA SER A 59 1.67 13.46 -1.18
C SER A 59 2.86 13.05 -0.30
N LEU A 60 3.59 12.00 -0.68
CA LEU A 60 4.78 11.56 0.04
C LEU A 60 5.95 12.52 -0.20
N PHE A 61 6.44 12.67 -1.43
CA PHE A 61 7.56 13.59 -1.72
C PHE A 61 7.26 14.55 -2.86
N THR A 62 6.40 14.16 -3.80
CA THR A 62 6.21 14.89 -5.05
C THR A 62 5.50 16.22 -4.81
N GLU A 63 4.40 16.22 -4.05
CA GLU A 63 3.71 17.46 -3.68
C GLU A 63 4.56 18.35 -2.77
N GLU A 64 5.41 17.77 -1.91
CA GLU A 64 6.36 18.57 -1.10
C GLU A 64 7.42 19.25 -1.98
N LYS A 65 7.80 18.66 -3.12
CA LYS A 65 8.67 19.29 -4.11
C LYS A 65 7.96 20.40 -4.88
N GLU A 66 6.76 20.13 -5.38
CA GLU A 66 5.95 21.11 -6.12
C GLU A 66 5.67 22.35 -5.26
N ASN A 67 5.36 22.15 -3.97
CA ASN A 67 5.10 23.21 -3.01
C ASN A 67 6.38 23.82 -2.38
N LYS A 68 7.58 23.37 -2.78
CA LYS A 68 8.88 23.79 -2.24
C LYS A 68 9.02 23.65 -0.72
N THR A 69 8.25 22.76 -0.10
CA THR A 69 8.30 22.50 1.36
C THR A 69 9.29 21.38 1.71
N LEU A 70 9.82 20.68 0.71
CA LEU A 70 10.84 19.65 0.91
C LEU A 70 12.15 20.21 1.48
N GLU A 71 12.55 21.41 1.04
CA GLU A 71 13.78 22.08 1.51
C GLU A 71 13.71 22.37 3.02
N THR A 72 12.52 22.75 3.51
CA THR A 72 12.25 22.95 4.94
C THR A 72 12.31 21.64 5.74
N LEU A 73 12.04 20.50 5.09
CA LEU A 73 12.18 19.19 5.74
C LEU A 73 13.65 18.75 5.79
N LEU A 74 14.42 19.08 4.76
CA LEU A 74 15.84 18.78 4.64
C LEU A 74 16.72 19.67 5.54
N SER A 75 16.25 20.86 5.91
CA SER A 75 16.95 21.73 6.87
C SER A 75 16.82 21.26 8.32
N THR A 76 15.93 20.29 8.60
CA THR A 76 15.89 19.62 9.90
C THR A 76 17.06 18.65 10.05
N PRO A 77 17.56 18.40 11.28
CA PRO A 77 18.69 17.49 11.53
C PRO A 77 18.31 16.00 11.34
N ILE A 78 17.35 15.69 10.47
CA ILE A 78 16.81 14.36 10.23
C ILE A 78 17.42 13.81 8.94
N SER A 79 18.07 12.64 9.03
CA SER A 79 18.62 11.99 7.83
C SER A 79 17.53 11.62 6.82
N MET A 80 17.84 11.74 5.52
CA MET A 80 16.93 11.33 4.45
C MET A 80 16.48 9.87 4.57
N LYS A 81 17.32 8.99 5.11
CA LYS A 81 16.98 7.58 5.38
C LYS A 81 15.87 7.44 6.42
N SER A 82 15.87 8.29 7.43
CA SER A 82 14.81 8.36 8.44
C SER A 82 13.51 8.91 7.84
N ILE A 83 13.59 9.94 6.98
CA ILE A 83 12.44 10.52 6.27
C ILE A 83 11.79 9.47 5.35
N TYR A 84 12.59 8.81 4.51
CA TYR A 84 12.13 7.75 3.61
C TYR A 84 11.41 6.62 4.37
N ARG A 85 12.01 6.13 5.46
CA ARG A 85 11.41 5.07 6.29
C ARG A 85 10.12 5.54 6.94
N GLY A 86 10.08 6.79 7.45
CA GLY A 86 8.88 7.37 8.05
C GLY A 86 7.72 7.44 7.07
N LYS A 87 7.94 7.95 5.85
CA LYS A 87 6.90 8.04 4.80
C LYS A 87 6.48 6.66 4.26
N THR A 88 7.41 5.70 4.18
CA THR A 88 7.08 4.30 3.87
C THR A 88 6.17 3.68 4.92
N LEU A 89 6.51 3.84 6.20
CA LEU A 89 5.69 3.32 7.30
C LEU A 89 4.33 4.00 7.36
N PHE A 90 4.26 5.32 7.13
CA PHE A 90 3.00 6.03 7.02
C PHE A 90 2.10 5.43 5.92
N CYS A 91 2.60 5.32 4.69
CA CYS A 91 1.84 4.75 3.58
C CYS A 91 1.39 3.30 3.87
N PHE A 92 2.28 2.48 4.43
CA PHE A 92 1.98 1.10 4.81
C PHE A 92 0.90 1.02 5.90
N LEU A 93 1.02 1.82 6.96
CA LEU A 93 0.06 1.80 8.07
C LEU A 93 -1.31 2.27 7.60
N THR A 94 -1.39 3.36 6.82
CA THR A 94 -2.67 3.86 6.31
C THR A 94 -3.36 2.83 5.42
N CYS A 95 -2.65 2.25 4.45
CA CYS A 95 -3.23 1.27 3.54
C CYS A 95 -3.51 -0.07 4.22
N GLY A 96 -2.62 -0.51 5.12
CA GLY A 96 -2.79 -1.73 5.91
C GLY A 96 -3.97 -1.64 6.86
N CYS A 97 -4.20 -0.50 7.52
CA CYS A 97 -5.38 -0.27 8.35
C CYS A 97 -6.67 -0.34 7.52
N VAL A 98 -6.72 0.32 6.37
CA VAL A 98 -7.90 0.25 5.48
C VAL A 98 -8.14 -1.17 5.01
N LEU A 99 -7.10 -1.92 4.65
CA LEU A 99 -7.21 -3.33 4.28
C LEU A 99 -7.79 -4.17 5.41
N CYS A 100 -7.20 -4.08 6.61
CA CYS A 100 -7.63 -4.87 7.76
C CYS A 100 -9.06 -4.53 8.20
N LEU A 101 -9.43 -3.25 8.22
CA LEU A 101 -10.78 -2.80 8.55
C LEU A 101 -11.80 -3.26 7.50
N SER A 102 -11.48 -3.11 6.22
CA SER A 102 -12.38 -3.54 5.14
C SER A 102 -12.56 -5.05 5.14
N MET A 103 -11.49 -5.81 5.40
CA MET A 103 -11.57 -7.26 5.58
C MET A 103 -12.43 -7.64 6.78
N SER A 104 -12.19 -7.07 7.97
CA SER A 104 -12.93 -7.46 9.18
C SER A 104 -14.42 -7.15 9.06
N ILE A 105 -14.78 -5.98 8.53
CA ILE A 105 -16.17 -5.60 8.24
C ILE A 105 -16.76 -6.54 7.18
N GLY A 106 -16.01 -6.80 6.11
CA GLY A 106 -16.51 -7.62 5.01
C GLY A 106 -16.73 -9.09 5.36
N VAL A 107 -15.87 -9.65 6.21
CA VAL A 107 -16.06 -10.98 6.81
C VAL A 107 -17.32 -11.01 7.67
N SER A 108 -17.51 -10.00 8.53
CA SER A 108 -18.67 -9.91 9.42
C SER A 108 -19.98 -9.83 8.63
N ILE A 109 -20.03 -9.00 7.59
CA ILE A 109 -21.22 -8.86 6.74
C ILE A 109 -21.49 -10.13 5.93
N SER A 110 -20.44 -10.76 5.41
CA SER A 110 -20.58 -12.02 4.67
C SER A 110 -21.16 -13.12 5.58
N TYR A 111 -20.69 -13.19 6.83
CA TYR A 111 -21.19 -14.15 7.81
C TYR A 111 -22.68 -13.90 8.14
N ILE A 112 -23.07 -12.65 8.41
CA ILE A 112 -24.47 -12.30 8.71
C ILE A 112 -25.40 -12.59 7.55
N LYS A 113 -24.97 -12.31 6.31
CA LYS A 113 -25.85 -12.40 5.13
C LYS A 113 -25.99 -13.81 4.59
N TYR A 114 -24.90 -14.57 4.53
CA TYR A 114 -24.88 -15.86 3.84
C TYR A 114 -24.77 -17.06 4.77
N TYR A 115 -24.49 -16.85 6.07
CA TYR A 115 -24.27 -17.92 7.07
C TYR A 115 -23.20 -18.96 6.69
N GLU A 116 -22.44 -18.69 5.63
CA GLU A 116 -21.38 -19.52 5.11
C GLU A 116 -20.19 -18.63 4.77
N PHE A 117 -19.01 -19.11 5.13
CA PHE A 117 -17.77 -18.41 4.84
C PHE A 117 -16.96 -19.20 3.81
N VAL A 118 -16.59 -18.54 2.72
CA VAL A 118 -15.92 -19.17 1.56
C VAL A 118 -14.49 -19.62 1.90
N TYR A 119 -13.88 -18.98 2.89
CA TYR A 119 -12.51 -19.25 3.33
C TYR A 119 -12.51 -19.87 4.72
N SER A 120 -11.56 -20.76 5.02
CA SER A 120 -11.32 -21.10 6.43
C SER A 120 -10.61 -19.93 7.14
N LEU A 121 -10.65 -19.92 8.49
CA LEU A 121 -9.97 -18.90 9.29
C LEU A 121 -8.46 -18.85 9.01
N LEU A 122 -7.84 -20.01 8.79
CA LEU A 122 -6.42 -20.11 8.45
C LEU A 122 -6.13 -19.51 7.07
N GLU A 123 -6.99 -19.76 6.07
CA GLU A 123 -6.86 -19.15 4.75
C GLU A 123 -7.03 -17.62 4.80
N LEU A 124 -7.98 -17.14 5.61
CA LEU A 124 -8.19 -15.71 5.83
C LEU A 124 -6.94 -15.03 6.41
N LEU A 125 -6.36 -15.61 7.47
CA LEU A 125 -5.14 -15.09 8.10
C LEU A 125 -3.96 -15.10 7.11
N MET A 126 -3.79 -16.18 6.35
CA MET A 126 -2.75 -16.27 5.34
C MET A 126 -2.91 -15.21 4.25
N ILE A 127 -4.11 -15.04 3.69
CA ILE A 127 -4.38 -14.02 2.67
C ILE A 127 -4.08 -12.63 3.24
N CYS A 128 -4.52 -12.35 4.47
CA CYS A 128 -4.28 -11.07 5.13
C CYS A 128 -2.77 -10.76 5.25
N VAL A 129 -1.97 -11.72 5.73
CA VAL A 129 -0.52 -11.56 5.85
C VAL A 129 0.15 -11.36 4.48
N LEU A 130 -0.25 -12.12 3.46
CA LEU A 130 0.28 -11.99 2.10
C LEU A 130 -0.07 -10.66 1.45
N LEU A 131 -1.27 -10.16 1.66
CA LEU A 131 -1.68 -8.85 1.17
C LEU A 131 -0.97 -7.72 1.92
N LEU A 132 -0.81 -7.82 3.24
CA LEU A 132 -0.02 -6.84 4.01
C LEU A 132 1.43 -6.78 3.53
N LEU A 133 2.05 -7.92 3.19
CA LEU A 133 3.37 -7.96 2.57
C LEU A 133 3.38 -7.24 1.20
N GLY A 134 2.36 -7.48 0.38
CA GLY A 134 2.17 -6.81 -0.91
C GLY A 134 2.02 -5.29 -0.75
N VAL A 135 1.17 -4.85 0.18
CA VAL A 135 0.99 -3.43 0.53
C VAL A 135 2.30 -2.82 0.99
N TYR A 136 3.06 -3.48 1.85
CA TYR A 136 4.37 -2.99 2.32
C TYR A 136 5.37 -2.78 1.17
N ASN A 137 5.46 -3.74 0.25
CA ASN A 137 6.32 -3.63 -0.93
C ASN A 137 5.86 -2.52 -1.87
N ALA A 138 4.55 -2.43 -2.13
CA ALA A 138 3.96 -1.37 -2.94
C ALA A 138 4.17 0.02 -2.32
N SER A 139 4.05 0.16 -0.99
CA SER A 139 4.34 1.41 -0.27
C SER A 139 5.81 1.82 -0.41
N LYS A 140 6.77 0.89 -0.26
CA LYS A 140 8.19 1.17 -0.51
C LYS A 140 8.41 1.70 -1.92
N GLN A 141 7.77 1.07 -2.89
CA GLN A 141 7.90 1.42 -4.29
C GLN A 141 7.24 2.77 -4.62
N ALA A 142 6.09 3.07 -4.04
CA ALA A 142 5.41 4.35 -4.18
C ALA A 142 6.27 5.50 -3.65
N VAL A 143 6.85 5.34 -2.46
CA VAL A 143 7.79 6.33 -1.88
C VAL A 143 9.01 6.52 -2.79
N TYR A 144 9.56 5.43 -3.34
CA TYR A 144 10.70 5.49 -4.26
C TYR A 144 10.38 6.29 -5.52
N TYR A 145 9.23 6.04 -6.16
CA TYR A 145 8.82 6.78 -7.36
C TYR A 145 8.42 8.22 -7.06
N SER A 146 7.83 8.48 -5.91
CA SER A 146 7.55 9.84 -5.46
C SER A 146 8.84 10.65 -5.25
N LEU A 147 9.86 10.01 -4.69
CA LEU A 147 11.18 10.65 -4.53
C LEU A 147 11.86 10.94 -5.87
N LEU A 148 11.65 10.10 -6.90
CA LEU A 148 12.25 10.26 -8.22
C LEU A 148 11.48 11.17 -9.18
N SER A 149 10.20 11.42 -8.91
CA SER A 149 9.36 12.20 -9.80
C SER A 149 9.37 13.66 -9.38
N ASP A 150 9.30 14.54 -10.37
CA ASP A 150 9.23 15.98 -10.14
C ASP A 150 7.78 16.45 -10.08
N ASP A 151 6.91 15.89 -10.93
CA ASP A 151 5.49 16.22 -10.99
C ASP A 151 4.59 15.10 -10.43
N SER A 152 3.52 15.50 -9.74
CA SER A 152 2.48 14.67 -9.12
C SER A 152 1.83 13.74 -10.13
N ARG A 153 1.48 14.24 -11.31
CA ARG A 153 0.88 13.44 -12.39
C ARG A 153 1.82 12.34 -12.90
N SER A 154 3.10 12.67 -13.11
CA SER A 154 4.11 11.68 -13.53
C SER A 154 4.33 10.62 -12.44
N CYS A 155 4.33 11.03 -11.16
CA CYS A 155 4.41 10.12 -10.03
C CYS A 155 3.24 9.13 -10.04
N SER A 156 2.00 9.63 -10.10
CA SER A 156 0.81 8.78 -10.11
C SER A 156 0.83 7.78 -11.26
N LEU A 157 1.19 8.19 -12.48
CA LEU A 157 1.27 7.27 -13.62
C LEU A 157 2.28 6.13 -13.41
N LYS A 158 3.49 6.45 -12.94
CA LYS A 158 4.52 5.43 -12.66
C LYS A 158 4.07 4.47 -11.57
N VAL A 159 3.41 4.99 -10.53
CA VAL A 159 2.90 4.17 -9.44
C VAL A 159 1.74 3.29 -9.92
N ILE A 160 0.76 3.83 -10.66
CA ILE A 160 -0.36 3.10 -11.27
C ILE A 160 0.12 1.87 -12.03
N VAL A 161 1.02 2.08 -13.00
CA VAL A 161 1.52 1.00 -13.87
C VAL A 161 2.07 -0.14 -13.03
N THR A 162 2.76 0.20 -11.94
CA THR A 162 3.35 -0.81 -11.09
C THR A 162 2.39 -1.43 -10.07
N THR A 163 1.45 -0.65 -9.53
CA THR A 163 0.41 -1.16 -8.63
C THR A 163 -0.55 -2.11 -9.34
N LEU A 164 -0.74 -1.97 -10.65
CA LEU A 164 -1.50 -2.93 -11.46
C LEU A 164 -0.92 -4.35 -11.37
N LEU A 165 0.40 -4.49 -11.33
CA LEU A 165 1.04 -5.81 -11.15
C LEU A 165 0.70 -6.40 -9.77
N TYR A 166 0.70 -5.58 -8.71
CA TYR A 166 0.30 -6.04 -7.38
C TYR A 166 -1.17 -6.42 -7.31
N ILE A 167 -2.04 -5.66 -7.98
CA ILE A 167 -3.47 -5.97 -8.10
C ILE A 167 -3.65 -7.34 -8.76
N VAL A 168 -3.06 -7.56 -9.93
CA VAL A 168 -3.18 -8.84 -10.63
C VAL A 168 -2.67 -10.01 -9.76
N LEU A 169 -1.53 -9.83 -9.09
CA LEU A 169 -1.00 -10.85 -8.18
C LEU A 169 -1.89 -11.09 -6.95
N ALA A 170 -2.49 -10.04 -6.40
CA ALA A 170 -3.40 -10.12 -5.28
C ALA A 170 -4.71 -10.83 -5.65
N ASP A 171 -5.24 -10.58 -6.85
CA ASP A 171 -6.45 -11.23 -7.35
C ASP A 171 -6.24 -12.75 -7.44
N VAL A 172 -5.09 -13.20 -7.95
CA VAL A 172 -4.76 -14.63 -8.07
C VAL A 172 -4.82 -15.36 -6.72
N ILE A 173 -4.47 -14.70 -5.61
CA ILE A 173 -4.50 -15.31 -4.26
C ILE A 173 -5.84 -15.12 -3.53
N ALA A 174 -6.63 -14.13 -3.92
CA ALA A 174 -7.85 -13.68 -3.26
C ALA A 174 -9.15 -14.16 -3.95
N VAL A 175 -9.05 -14.80 -5.13
CA VAL A 175 -10.20 -15.43 -5.78
C VAL A 175 -10.47 -16.81 -5.13
N PRO A 176 -11.72 -17.12 -4.77
CA PRO A 176 -12.11 -18.44 -4.29
C PRO A 176 -12.32 -19.34 -5.50
N ILE A 177 -11.22 -19.80 -6.09
CA ILE A 177 -11.33 -20.74 -7.20
C ILE A 177 -11.64 -22.13 -6.62
N ASN A 178 -12.55 -22.88 -7.26
CA ASN A 178 -12.80 -24.31 -7.05
C ASN A 178 -11.59 -25.17 -7.49
N ILE A 179 -10.42 -24.84 -6.97
CA ILE A 179 -9.18 -25.58 -7.16
C ILE A 179 -8.92 -26.34 -5.86
N ASP A 180 -8.38 -27.55 -5.94
CA ASP A 180 -7.88 -28.30 -4.79
C ASP A 180 -7.05 -27.43 -3.83
N PHE A 181 -7.22 -27.68 -2.53
CA PHE A 181 -6.53 -26.97 -1.46
C PHE A 181 -5.01 -26.88 -1.68
N THR A 182 -4.38 -27.98 -2.09
CA THR A 182 -2.94 -28.06 -2.37
C THR A 182 -2.48 -27.04 -3.42
N LYS A 183 -3.23 -26.90 -4.52
CA LYS A 183 -2.89 -25.97 -5.59
C LYS A 183 -3.09 -24.51 -5.16
N ARG A 184 -4.11 -24.21 -4.33
CA ARG A 184 -4.27 -22.88 -3.71
C ARG A 184 -3.08 -22.52 -2.82
N MET A 185 -2.58 -23.49 -2.04
CA MET A 185 -1.40 -23.29 -1.20
C MET A 185 -0.13 -23.06 -2.04
N ILE A 186 0.04 -23.80 -3.14
CA ILE A 186 1.15 -23.60 -4.07
C ILE A 186 1.10 -22.19 -4.68
N LEU A 187 -0.06 -21.72 -5.16
CA LEU A 187 -0.22 -20.38 -5.72
C LEU A 187 0.16 -19.29 -4.71
N ARG A 188 -0.28 -19.43 -3.45
CA ARG A 188 0.08 -18.52 -2.36
C ARG A 188 1.58 -18.55 -2.04
N GLY A 189 2.21 -19.74 -2.10
CA GLY A 189 3.65 -19.89 -1.97
C GLY A 189 4.42 -19.20 -3.09
N VAL A 190 3.99 -19.34 -4.34
CA VAL A 190 4.57 -18.64 -5.50
C VAL A 190 4.44 -17.12 -5.32
N TYR A 191 3.27 -16.63 -4.92
CA TYR A 191 3.06 -15.22 -4.62
C TYR A 191 4.04 -14.72 -3.54
N LEU A 192 4.24 -15.48 -2.46
CA LEU A 192 5.19 -15.13 -1.41
C LEU A 192 6.62 -15.01 -1.94
N VAL A 193 7.07 -15.96 -2.77
CA VAL A 193 8.40 -15.92 -3.40
C VAL A 193 8.55 -14.68 -4.28
N ILE A 194 7.54 -14.38 -5.11
CA ILE A 194 7.54 -13.17 -5.96
C ILE A 194 7.64 -11.90 -5.09
N GLN A 195 6.85 -11.81 -4.01
CA GLN A 195 6.89 -10.66 -3.12
C GLN A 195 8.23 -10.50 -2.38
N LEU A 196 8.87 -11.62 -2.01
CA LEU A 196 10.21 -11.56 -1.42
C LEU A 196 11.25 -11.07 -2.42
N ILE A 197 11.22 -11.54 -3.67
CA ILE A 197 12.12 -11.09 -4.73
C ILE A 197 11.93 -9.58 -4.97
N ILE A 198 10.69 -9.13 -5.12
CA ILE A 198 10.35 -7.70 -5.27
C ILE A 198 10.91 -6.90 -4.08
N GLY A 199 10.66 -7.36 -2.86
CA GLY A 199 11.16 -6.73 -1.63
C GLY A 199 12.69 -6.60 -1.60
N ILE A 200 13.41 -7.63 -2.02
CA ILE A 200 14.88 -7.63 -2.12
C ILE A 200 15.36 -6.64 -3.19
N VAL A 201 14.75 -6.65 -4.38
CA VAL A 201 15.12 -5.74 -5.48
C VAL A 201 14.96 -4.28 -5.05
N TYR A 202 13.83 -3.94 -4.43
CA TYR A 202 13.61 -2.57 -3.92
C TYR A 202 14.50 -2.22 -2.74
N TRP A 203 14.84 -3.18 -1.88
CA TRP A 203 15.81 -2.95 -0.81
C TRP A 203 17.20 -2.61 -1.37
N ILE A 204 17.66 -3.31 -2.41
CA ILE A 204 18.93 -3.02 -3.08
C ILE A 204 18.88 -1.66 -3.79
N LYS A 205 17.81 -1.38 -4.56
CA LYS A 205 17.66 -0.10 -5.29
C LYS A 205 17.64 1.09 -4.34
N THR A 206 16.86 1.00 -3.26
CA THR A 206 16.77 2.07 -2.26
C THR A 206 18.10 2.29 -1.56
N ARG A 207 18.82 1.24 -1.16
CA ARG A 207 20.16 1.38 -0.56
C ARG A 207 21.13 2.13 -1.49
N LYS A 208 21.25 1.69 -2.75
CA LYS A 208 22.11 2.36 -3.75
C LYS A 208 21.74 3.83 -3.97
N TYR A 209 20.45 4.15 -3.97
CA TYR A 209 19.99 5.53 -4.16
C TYR A 209 20.30 6.40 -2.95
N MET A 210 20.06 5.90 -1.73
CA MET A 210 20.34 6.64 -0.50
C MET A 210 21.84 6.89 -0.31
N ASP A 211 22.69 5.92 -0.67
CA ASP A 211 24.14 6.09 -0.64
C ASP A 211 24.61 7.19 -1.63
N LYS A 212 23.97 7.30 -2.80
CA LYS A 212 24.24 8.38 -3.77
C LYS A 212 23.68 9.75 -3.35
N ALA A 213 22.50 9.78 -2.73
CA ALA A 213 21.86 11.02 -2.29
C ALA A 213 22.63 11.71 -1.17
N VAL A 214 23.27 10.93 -0.28
CA VAL A 214 24.18 11.46 0.75
C VAL A 214 25.36 12.20 0.12
N ILE A 215 25.89 11.68 -1.00
CA ILE A 215 27.01 12.31 -1.73
C ILE A 215 26.54 13.59 -2.43
N PHE A 216 25.34 13.62 -3.01
CA PHE A 216 24.86 14.81 -3.72
C PHE A 216 24.50 15.98 -2.78
N LEU A 217 24.00 15.67 -1.58
CA LEU A 217 23.70 16.67 -0.55
C LEU A 217 24.97 17.25 0.11
N SER A 218 26.08 16.51 0.17
CA SER A 218 27.36 17.03 0.68
C SER A 218 28.08 17.98 -0.28
N PHE A 219 27.61 18.13 -1.53
CA PHE A 219 28.18 19.04 -2.53
C PHE A 219 27.34 20.31 -2.76
N ARG A 220 26.16 20.42 -2.15
CA ARG A 220 25.26 21.59 -2.27
C ARG A 220 25.06 22.37 -0.97
N LEU A 221 25.66 21.92 0.13
CA LEU A 221 25.82 22.65 1.39
C LEU A 221 27.26 23.15 1.48
#